data_AF-A0A645J244-F1
#
_entry.id   AF-A0A645J244-F1
#
_cell.length_a   1.000
_cell.length_b   1.000
_cell.length_c   1.000
_cell.angle_alpha   90.00
_cell.angle_beta   90.00
_cell.angle_gamma   90.00
#
_symmetry.space_group_name_H-M   'P 1'
#
loop_
_entity.id
_entity.type
_entity.pdbx_description
1 polymer ?
#
loop_
_entity_poly.entity_id
_entity_poly.type
_entity_poly.pdbx_seq_one_letter_code
_entity_poly.pdbx_strand_id
1 'polypeptide(L)'
;MTQKGETEHFTDADHIRVLHEHLQEKFIDTVLVNTEKVPEDYMDPEIYDEYLVQVQHDFSGLRNEGCRVISTDFLELKNGGVFHDGEKVVEELFRLVFGSKY
;
A
#
# COMPACT_ATOMS: atom_id res chain seq x y z
N MET A 1 -4.04 0.22 -4.98
CA MET A 1 -4.19 0.02 -6.45
C MET A 1 -3.11 0.82 -7.15
N THR A 2 -2.71 0.43 -8.36
CA THR A 2 -1.86 1.26 -9.24
C THR A 2 -2.65 2.48 -9.73
N GLN A 3 -1.97 3.46 -10.31
CA GLN A 3 -2.56 4.65 -10.92
C GLN A 3 -2.25 4.65 -12.42
N LYS A 4 -3.30 4.79 -13.24
CA LYS A 4 -3.21 4.77 -14.71
C LYS A 4 -2.29 5.88 -15.22
N GLY A 5 -1.33 5.53 -16.07
CA GLY A 5 -0.34 6.47 -16.59
C GLY A 5 0.74 6.89 -15.58
N GLU A 6 0.72 6.37 -14.34
CA GLU A 6 1.68 6.72 -13.29
C GLU A 6 2.43 5.48 -12.78
N THR A 7 1.71 4.50 -12.23
CA THR A 7 2.30 3.36 -11.49
C THR A 7 1.84 2.00 -12.01
N GLU A 8 1.45 1.94 -13.28
CA GLU A 8 1.10 0.68 -13.94
C GLU A 8 2.25 -0.33 -13.82
N HIS A 9 1.93 -1.53 -13.34
CA HIS A 9 2.89 -2.61 -13.05
C HIS A 9 3.93 -2.33 -11.95
N PHE A 10 3.78 -1.24 -11.18
CA PHE A 10 4.64 -1.05 -10.02
C PHE A 10 4.33 -2.08 -8.94
N THR A 11 5.39 -2.63 -8.36
CA THR A 11 5.34 -3.27 -7.05
C THR A 11 5.29 -2.21 -5.95
N ASP A 12 4.95 -2.60 -4.73
CA ASP A 12 5.11 -1.74 -3.55
C ASP A 12 6.57 -1.30 -3.36
N ALA A 13 7.55 -2.15 -3.66
CA ALA A 13 8.97 -1.80 -3.66
C ALA A 13 9.34 -0.72 -4.70
N ASP A 14 8.72 -0.75 -5.89
CA ASP A 14 8.95 0.29 -6.90
C ASP A 14 8.49 1.67 -6.43
N HIS A 15 7.35 1.74 -5.72
CA HIS A 15 6.88 2.99 -5.13
C HIS A 15 7.91 3.57 -4.15
N ILE A 16 8.46 2.73 -3.27
CA ILE A 16 9.50 3.14 -2.31
C ILE A 16 10.77 3.58 -3.02
N ARG A 17 11.24 2.80 -4.00
CA ARG A 17 12.45 3.11 -4.77
C ARG A 17 12.33 4.46 -5.46
N VAL A 18 11.18 4.75 -6.09
CA VAL A 18 10.95 6.05 -6.75
C VAL A 18 11.01 7.19 -5.73
N LEU A 19 10.42 7.05 -4.54
CA LEU A 19 10.50 8.07 -3.50
C LEU A 19 11.94 8.31 -3.04
N HIS A 20 12.71 7.24 -2.80
CA HIS A 20 14.12 7.31 -2.43
C HIS A 20 14.98 7.95 -3.53
N GLU A 21 14.74 7.61 -4.80
CA GLU A 21 15.44 8.20 -5.94
C GLU A 21 15.18 9.71 -6.05
N HIS A 22 13.93 10.15 -5.85
CA HIS A 22 13.57 11.57 -5.93
C HIS A 22 14.21 12.43 -4.84
N LEU A 23 14.37 11.90 -3.62
CA LEU A 23 15.05 12.60 -2.53
C LEU A 23 16.55 12.30 -2.44
N GLN A 24 17.05 11.43 -3.33
CA GLN A 24 18.45 10.99 -3.39
C GLN A 24 18.96 10.38 -2.08
N GLU A 25 18.05 9.86 -1.25
CA GLU A 25 18.32 9.29 0.06
C GLU A 25 17.24 8.27 0.44
N LYS A 26 17.65 7.21 1.16
CA LYS A 26 16.71 6.29 1.79
C LYS A 26 16.18 6.91 3.08
N PHE A 27 14.91 7.30 3.09
CA PHE A 27 14.30 8.05 4.20
C PHE A 27 13.06 7.39 4.80
N ILE A 28 12.55 6.31 4.19
CA ILE A 28 11.34 5.63 4.66
C ILE A 28 11.73 4.48 5.60
N ASP A 29 11.46 4.66 6.89
CA ASP A 29 11.77 3.64 7.90
C ASP A 29 10.78 2.46 7.90
N THR A 30 9.51 2.72 7.60
CA THR A 30 8.44 1.73 7.72
C THR A 30 7.41 1.91 6.61
N VAL A 31 6.99 0.79 6.03
CA VAL A 31 5.93 0.72 5.02
C VAL A 31 4.78 -0.14 5.54
N LEU A 32 3.56 0.38 5.42
CA LEU A 32 2.31 -0.36 5.69
C LEU A 32 1.76 -0.80 4.33
N VAL A 33 1.60 -2.10 4.14
CA VAL A 33 1.08 -2.68 2.89
C VAL A 33 -0.17 -3.50 3.17
N ASN A 34 -1.24 -3.24 2.42
CA ASN A 34 -2.44 -4.06 2.47
C ASN A 34 -2.17 -5.39 1.75
N THR A 35 -2.34 -6.52 2.44
CA THR A 35 -2.23 -7.86 1.82
C THR A 35 -3.57 -8.51 1.53
N GLU A 36 -4.68 -7.91 1.95
CA GLU A 36 -6.00 -8.44 1.67
C GLU A 36 -6.30 -8.35 0.17
N LYS A 37 -6.86 -9.42 -0.39
CA LYS A 37 -7.17 -9.47 -1.82
C LYS A 37 -8.41 -8.64 -2.09
N VAL A 38 -8.30 -7.73 -3.06
CA VAL A 38 -9.49 -7.09 -3.63
C VAL A 38 -10.25 -8.17 -4.41
N PRO A 39 -11.54 -8.42 -4.11
CA PRO A 39 -12.32 -9.40 -4.85
C PRO A 39 -12.40 -9.02 -6.33
N GLU A 40 -12.28 -10.04 -7.19
CA GLU A 40 -12.53 -9.89 -8.62
C GLU A 40 -13.95 -9.33 -8.83
N ASP A 41 -14.10 -8.41 -9.79
CA ASP A 41 -15.37 -7.76 -10.16
C ASP A 41 -16.05 -6.93 -9.05
N TYR A 42 -15.36 -6.60 -7.95
CA TYR A 42 -15.94 -5.74 -6.91
C TYR A 42 -16.02 -4.26 -7.33
N MET A 43 -15.02 -3.77 -8.05
CA MET A 43 -14.95 -2.36 -8.42
C MET A 43 -15.99 -2.03 -9.49
N ASP A 44 -16.72 -0.94 -9.30
CA ASP A 44 -17.64 -0.41 -10.29
C ASP A 44 -16.85 0.30 -11.42
N PRO A 45 -16.79 -0.26 -12.64
CA PRO A 45 -15.99 0.29 -13.73
C PRO A 45 -16.58 1.59 -14.31
N GLU A 46 -17.85 1.91 -14.04
CA GLU A 46 -18.47 3.17 -14.45
C GLU A 46 -18.04 4.34 -13.54
N ILE A 47 -17.67 4.02 -12.29
CA ILE A 47 -17.24 4.99 -11.27
C ILE A 47 -15.70 5.03 -11.16
N TYR A 48 -15.05 3.89 -11.30
CA TYR A 48 -13.62 3.69 -11.08
C TYR A 48 -12.95 3.15 -12.36
N ASP A 49 -11.76 3.64 -12.70
CA ASP A 49 -11.09 3.29 -13.96
C ASP A 49 -10.72 1.79 -14.02
N GLU A 50 -11.05 1.12 -15.13
CA GLU A 50 -10.80 -0.31 -15.35
C GLU A 50 -9.30 -0.70 -15.29
N TYR A 51 -8.40 0.28 -15.45
CA TYR A 51 -6.95 0.05 -15.44
C TYR A 51 -6.32 0.09 -14.04
N LEU A 52 -7.12 0.21 -12.97
CA LEU A 52 -6.63 0.10 -11.60
C LEU A 52 -6.39 -1.37 -11.24
N VAL A 53 -5.12 -1.79 -11.16
CA VAL A 53 -4.76 -3.14 -10.70
C VAL A 53 -4.27 -3.10 -9.25
N GLN A 54 -4.48 -4.19 -8.50
CA GLN A 54 -3.91 -4.29 -7.16
C GLN A 54 -2.38 -4.30 -7.26
N VAL A 55 -1.73 -3.48 -6.43
CA VAL A 55 -0.26 -3.37 -6.39
C VAL A 55 0.32 -4.72 -5.98
N GLN A 56 1.34 -5.18 -6.71
CA GLN A 56 2.03 -6.43 -6.40
C GLN A 56 3.02 -6.24 -5.25
N HIS A 57 3.20 -7.28 -4.45
CA HIS A 57 4.11 -7.24 -3.30
C HIS A 57 5.49 -7.78 -3.64
N ASP A 58 6.52 -6.95 -3.45
CA ASP A 58 7.93 -7.36 -3.43
C ASP A 58 8.52 -7.11 -2.03
N PHE A 59 8.23 -8.02 -1.11
CA PHE A 59 8.75 -7.96 0.26
C PHE A 59 10.27 -8.00 0.34
N SER A 60 10.94 -8.66 -0.61
CA SER A 60 12.40 -8.64 -0.72
C SER A 60 12.90 -7.25 -1.09
N GLY A 61 12.30 -6.63 -2.11
CA GLY A 61 12.60 -5.27 -2.54
C GLY A 61 12.40 -4.26 -1.41
N LEU A 62 11.27 -4.31 -0.72
CA LEU A 62 11.00 -3.43 0.43
C LEU A 62 12.07 -3.54 1.54
N ARG A 63 12.52 -4.77 1.84
CA ARG A 63 13.59 -5.00 2.82
C ARG A 63 14.95 -4.50 2.31
N ASN A 64 15.23 -4.68 1.02
CA ASN A 64 16.45 -4.15 0.39
C ASN A 64 16.46 -2.62 0.34
N GLU A 65 15.29 -1.98 0.30
CA GLU A 65 15.12 -0.54 0.48
C GLU A 65 15.31 -0.08 1.94
N GLY A 66 15.56 -1.00 2.87
CA GLY A 66 15.83 -0.69 4.28
C GLY A 66 14.57 -0.50 5.12
N CYS A 67 13.39 -0.77 4.57
CA CYS A 67 12.13 -0.56 5.26
C CYS A 67 11.79 -1.74 6.18
N ARG A 68 11.27 -1.42 7.37
CA ARG A 68 10.44 -2.36 8.14
C ARG A 68 9.10 -2.49 7.42
N VAL A 69 8.68 -3.72 7.14
CA VAL A 69 7.41 -3.99 6.47
C VAL A 69 6.37 -4.43 7.48
N ILE A 70 5.24 -3.72 7.52
CA ILE A 70 4.02 -4.16 8.20
C ILE A 70 3.00 -4.51 7.13
N SER A 71 2.52 -5.75 7.19
CA SER A 71 1.61 -6.32 6.21
C SER A 71 0.43 -6.93 6.94
N THR A 72 -0.77 -6.43 6.66
CA THR A 72 -2.03 -6.92 7.21
C THR A 72 -3.17 -6.48 6.30
N ASP A 73 -4.39 -6.86 6.64
CA ASP A 73 -5.60 -6.28 6.07
C ASP A 73 -5.72 -4.80 6.48
N PHE A 74 -5.61 -3.92 5.49
CA PHE A 74 -5.93 -2.49 5.58
C PHE A 74 -6.98 -2.10 4.53
N LEU A 75 -7.79 -3.05 4.08
CA LEU A 75 -8.75 -2.88 2.98
C LEU A 75 -10.13 -2.49 3.53
N GLU A 76 -10.68 -1.40 3.00
CA GLU A 76 -12.10 -1.06 3.14
C GLU A 76 -12.77 -1.12 1.76
N LEU A 77 -13.73 -2.02 1.62
CA LEU A 77 -14.57 -2.13 0.43
C LEU A 77 -15.88 -1.38 0.69
N LYS A 78 -16.14 -0.31 -0.07
CA LYS A 78 -17.33 0.53 0.13
C LYS A 78 -17.88 1.11 -1.16
N ASN A 79 -19.19 1.00 -1.38
CA ASN A 79 -19.89 1.59 -2.52
C ASN A 79 -19.24 1.27 -3.88
N GLY A 80 -18.76 0.04 -4.08
CA GLY A 80 -18.07 -0.35 -5.32
C GLY A 80 -16.65 0.21 -5.47
N GLY A 81 -16.08 0.82 -4.42
CA GLY A 81 -14.71 1.34 -4.40
C GLY A 81 -13.79 0.64 -3.39
N VAL A 82 -12.49 0.69 -3.69
CA VAL A 82 -11.39 0.09 -2.91
C VAL A 82 -10.63 1.18 -2.17
N PHE A 83 -10.67 1.14 -0.84
CA PHE A 83 -10.09 2.17 0.01
C PHE A 83 -9.20 1.56 1.10
N HIS A 84 -8.48 2.43 1.81
CA HIS A 84 -7.81 2.05 3.04
C HIS A 84 -8.81 2.08 4.19
N ASP A 85 -8.81 1.03 5.01
CA ASP A 85 -9.45 1.04 6.33
C ASP A 85 -8.64 1.96 7.25
N GLY A 86 -9.15 3.19 7.43
CA GLY A 86 -8.47 4.22 8.20
C GLY A 86 -8.29 3.87 9.67
N GLU A 87 -9.22 3.12 10.27
CA GLU A 87 -9.11 2.72 11.68
C GLU A 87 -7.95 1.75 11.87
N LYS A 88 -7.84 0.73 11.01
CA LYS A 88 -6.73 -0.24 11.06
C LYS A 88 -5.37 0.41 10.80
N VAL A 89 -5.29 1.33 9.84
CA VAL A 89 -4.05 2.07 9.55
C VAL A 89 -3.63 2.90 10.76
N VAL A 90 -4.57 3.63 11.37
CA VAL A 90 -4.28 4.46 12.55
C VAL A 90 -3.89 3.60 13.74
N GLU A 91 -4.58 2.49 13.99
CA GLU A 91 -4.22 1.55 15.07
C GLU A 91 -2.76 1.10 14.95
N GLU A 92 -2.32 0.73 13.74
CA GLU A 92 -0.94 0.32 13.53
C GLU A 92 0.05 1.47 13.73
N LEU A 93 -0.28 2.68 13.25
CA LEU A 93 0.56 3.86 13.51
C LEU A 93 0.71 4.13 15.02
N PHE A 94 -0.36 3.98 15.80
CA PHE A 94 -0.30 4.13 17.25
C PHE A 94 0.58 3.05 17.90
N ARG A 95 0.47 1.79 17.47
CA ARG A 95 1.36 0.71 17.92
C ARG A 95 2.82 1.00 17.59
N LEU A 96 3.10 1.59 16.44
CA LEU A 96 4.46 1.97 16.04
C LEU A 96 5.05 3.08 16.91
N VAL A 97 4.25 4.10 17.23
CA VAL A 97 4.71 5.28 18.00
C VAL A 97 4.78 4.99 19.49
N PHE A 98 3.81 4.23 20.04
CA PHE A 98 3.65 4.05 21.48
C PHE A 98 3.99 2.64 21.98
N GLY A 99 4.23 1.68 21.07
CA GLY A 99 4.52 0.28 21.39
C GLY A 99 3.27 -0.55 21.70
N SER A 100 3.49 -1.84 21.96
CA SER A 100 2.45 -2.90 22.09
C SER A 100 1.50 -2.78 23.29
N LYS A 101 1.52 -1.65 24.02
CA LYS A 101 0.60 -1.37 25.13
C LYS A 101 -0.66 -0.59 24.70
N TYR A 102 -0.78 -0.30 23.42
CA TYR A 102 -2.01 0.18 22.76
C TYR A 102 -2.84 -1.00 22.28
#